data_AF-A0A8C4TB64-F1
#
_entry.id   AF-A0A8C4TB64-F1
#
_cell.length_a   1.000
_cell.length_b   1.000
_cell.length_c   1.000
_cell.angle_alpha   90.00
_cell.angle_beta   90.00
_cell.angle_gamma   90.00
#
_symmetry.space_group_name_H-M   'P 1'
#
loop_
_entity.id
_entity.type
_entity.pdbx_description
1 polymer ?
#
loop_
_entity_poly.entity_id
_entity_poly.type
_entity_poly.pdbx_seq_one_letter_code
_entity_poly.pdbx_strand_id
1 'polypeptide(L)'
;MTPVSIEDINFEWRAEGDIVDAFVKGQHELTNQEKQYRNRTELFITELAPRNLSLKVSHISPNDRKVYECWFFIDEDRNGYLDKWLLKVAGHYSEPLIKGPAKTDLRNRDADFICAATGGYPEPKVHWFINQKKVPPQSNRINTTITNISSEKYDVKSVLTINMTDDTSVYCTVENELLKEERKSTDIQYLVKTKNELHSGDRRHWWIAVIVAVALLVIIVIVAAVFRSRNNSASSGMLNLNVSSQVSTFKLFTNI
;
A
#
# COMPACT_ATOMS: atom_id res chain seq x y z
N MET A 1 -17.88 -60.96 20.86
CA MET A 1 -17.41 -60.32 19.62
C MET A 1 -16.05 -60.88 19.32
N THR A 2 -15.89 -61.52 18.16
CA THR A 2 -14.58 -61.95 17.66
C THR A 2 -13.74 -60.71 17.35
N PRO A 3 -12.43 -60.71 17.65
CA PRO A 3 -11.55 -59.62 17.24
C PRO A 3 -11.49 -59.58 15.71
N VAL A 4 -11.70 -58.40 15.13
CA VAL A 4 -11.55 -58.16 13.69
C VAL A 4 -10.06 -58.18 13.37
N SER A 5 -9.63 -59.01 12.42
CA SER A 5 -8.24 -59.05 11.96
C SER A 5 -7.95 -57.82 11.10
N ILE A 6 -6.73 -57.30 11.14
CA ILE A 6 -6.29 -56.22 10.24
C ILE A 6 -6.37 -56.68 8.77
N GLU A 7 -6.25 -57.98 8.52
CA GLU A 7 -6.38 -58.57 7.18
C GLU A 7 -7.81 -58.50 6.62
N ASP A 8 -8.81 -58.36 7.49
CA ASP A 8 -10.23 -58.26 7.11
C ASP A 8 -10.66 -56.81 6.89
N ILE A 9 -9.80 -55.84 7.25
CA ILE A 9 -10.08 -54.41 7.17
C ILE A 9 -9.64 -53.88 5.80
N ASN A 10 -10.59 -53.28 5.09
CA ASN A 10 -10.35 -52.57 3.84
C ASN A 10 -10.88 -51.15 3.96
N PHE A 11 -10.09 -50.14 3.57
CA PHE A 11 -10.61 -48.79 3.43
C PHE A 11 -9.92 -48.01 2.33
N GLU A 12 -10.67 -47.10 1.74
CA GLU A 12 -10.24 -46.30 0.60
C GLU A 12 -10.64 -44.84 0.81
N TRP A 13 -9.70 -43.94 0.57
CA TRP A 13 -9.99 -42.53 0.40
C TRP A 13 -10.21 -42.23 -1.07
N ARG A 14 -11.32 -41.57 -1.37
CA ARG A 14 -11.70 -41.18 -2.73
C ARG A 14 -12.00 -39.70 -2.81
N ALA A 15 -11.74 -39.08 -3.95
CA ALA A 15 -12.10 -37.70 -4.22
C ALA A 15 -12.55 -37.58 -5.68
N GLU A 16 -13.77 -37.13 -5.92
CA GLU A 16 -14.36 -37.02 -7.27
C GLU A 16 -14.36 -38.35 -8.07
N GLY A 17 -14.39 -39.49 -7.36
CA GLY A 17 -14.33 -40.82 -7.97
C GLY A 17 -12.92 -41.38 -8.13
N ASP A 18 -11.88 -40.54 -8.02
CA ASP A 18 -10.48 -40.97 -8.06
C ASP A 18 -10.05 -41.59 -6.73
N ILE A 19 -9.23 -42.65 -6.78
CA ILE A 19 -8.60 -43.22 -5.59
C ILE A 19 -7.45 -42.32 -5.16
N VAL A 20 -7.59 -41.78 -3.95
CA VAL A 20 -6.60 -40.92 -3.30
C VAL A 20 -5.56 -41.78 -2.60
N ASP A 21 -6.00 -42.75 -1.81
CA ASP A 21 -5.15 -43.72 -1.11
C ASP A 21 -6.01 -44.92 -0.67
N ALA A 22 -5.43 -46.10 -0.49
CA ALA A 22 -6.17 -47.31 -0.14
C ALA A 22 -5.35 -48.28 0.72
N PHE A 23 -6.04 -48.92 1.66
CA PHE A 23 -5.53 -50.00 2.48
C PHE A 23 -6.44 -51.21 2.31
N VAL A 24 -5.91 -52.31 1.77
CA VAL A 24 -6.68 -53.49 1.39
C VAL A 24 -5.94 -54.73 1.88
N LYS A 25 -6.66 -55.65 2.52
CA LYS A 25 -6.16 -56.95 3.01
C LYS A 25 -4.88 -56.82 3.85
N GLY A 26 -4.87 -55.86 4.75
CA GLY A 26 -3.74 -55.59 5.63
C GLY A 26 -2.53 -54.89 4.97
N GLN A 27 -2.66 -54.41 3.72
CA GLN A 27 -1.56 -53.82 2.96
C GLN A 27 -1.93 -52.47 2.34
N HIS A 28 -0.91 -51.63 2.14
CA HIS A 28 -1.03 -50.37 1.41
C HIS A 28 -1.16 -50.68 -0.10
N GLU A 29 -2.32 -50.37 -0.69
CA GLU A 29 -2.65 -50.72 -2.07
C GLU A 29 -2.66 -49.48 -2.96
N LEU A 30 -1.58 -49.28 -3.72
CA LEU A 30 -1.36 -48.07 -4.53
C LEU A 30 -1.54 -48.27 -6.03
N THR A 31 -1.89 -49.48 -6.49
CA THR A 31 -1.94 -49.83 -7.93
C THR A 31 -2.86 -48.89 -8.72
N ASN A 32 -4.02 -48.57 -8.14
CA ASN A 32 -5.05 -47.73 -8.77
C ASN A 32 -5.03 -46.28 -8.28
N GLN A 33 -3.99 -45.86 -7.55
CA GLN A 33 -3.88 -44.49 -7.06
C GLN A 33 -3.75 -43.50 -8.24
N GLU A 34 -4.60 -42.48 -8.22
CA GLU A 34 -4.60 -41.44 -9.24
C GLU A 34 -3.30 -40.63 -9.22
N LYS A 35 -2.83 -40.23 -10.39
CA LYS A 35 -1.46 -39.69 -10.58
C LYS A 35 -1.20 -38.45 -9.73
N GLN A 36 -2.21 -37.62 -9.51
CA GLN A 36 -2.10 -36.38 -8.73
C GLN A 36 -1.79 -36.60 -7.23
N TYR A 37 -2.06 -37.79 -6.70
CA TYR A 37 -1.87 -38.13 -5.28
C TYR A 37 -0.60 -38.92 -4.98
N ARG A 38 0.04 -39.47 -6.02
CA ARG A 38 1.28 -40.26 -5.89
C ARG A 38 2.37 -39.49 -5.16
N ASN A 39 3.03 -40.14 -4.20
CA ASN A 39 4.08 -39.59 -3.34
C ASN A 39 3.65 -38.36 -2.51
N ARG A 40 2.34 -38.11 -2.35
CA ARG A 40 1.81 -37.01 -1.54
C ARG A 40 0.91 -37.49 -0.41
N THR A 41 0.46 -38.74 -0.43
CA THR A 41 -0.46 -39.28 0.58
C THR A 41 0.22 -40.20 1.59
N GLU A 42 -0.34 -40.26 2.79
CA GLU A 42 0.09 -41.16 3.86
C GLU A 42 -1.13 -41.57 4.70
N LEU A 43 -1.22 -42.87 5.00
CA LEU A 43 -2.23 -43.46 5.89
C LEU A 43 -1.60 -43.82 7.24
N PHE A 44 -2.32 -43.59 8.32
CA PHE A 44 -1.86 -43.85 9.69
C PHE A 44 -2.13 -45.31 10.11
N ILE A 45 -1.57 -46.27 9.36
CA ILE A 45 -1.85 -47.73 9.51
C ILE A 45 -1.50 -48.26 10.91
N THR A 46 -0.45 -47.74 11.54
CA THR A 46 -0.06 -48.13 12.92
C THR A 46 -1.05 -47.66 13.98
N GLU A 47 -1.95 -46.74 13.62
CA GLU A 47 -2.99 -46.17 14.48
C GLU A 47 -4.40 -46.70 14.12
N LEU A 48 -4.49 -47.82 13.41
CA LEU A 48 -5.79 -48.45 13.15
C LEU A 48 -6.47 -48.98 14.43
N ALA A 49 -5.70 -49.44 15.41
CA ALA A 49 -6.22 -49.92 16.69
C ALA A 49 -6.98 -48.86 17.51
N PRO A 50 -6.61 -47.56 17.48
CA PRO A 50 -7.46 -46.47 17.96
C PRO A 50 -8.54 -45.99 16.96
N ARG A 51 -8.84 -46.75 15.90
CA ARG A 51 -9.80 -46.41 14.82
C ARG A 51 -9.41 -45.14 14.03
N ASN A 52 -8.11 -44.88 13.89
CA ASN A 52 -7.63 -43.75 13.10
C ASN A 52 -7.54 -44.14 11.62
N LEU A 53 -8.49 -43.68 10.81
CA LEU A 53 -8.50 -43.83 9.35
C LEU A 53 -8.06 -42.54 8.63
N SER A 54 -7.32 -41.66 9.31
CA SER A 54 -6.94 -40.36 8.75
C SER A 54 -6.10 -40.51 7.49
N LEU A 55 -6.27 -39.54 6.59
CA LEU A 55 -5.46 -39.34 5.41
C LEU A 55 -4.64 -38.07 5.60
N LYS A 56 -3.34 -38.15 5.36
CA LYS A 56 -2.48 -36.98 5.18
C LYS A 56 -2.24 -36.76 3.70
N VAL A 57 -2.39 -35.53 3.24
CA VAL A 57 -2.03 -35.09 1.88
C VAL A 57 -0.99 -33.97 1.98
N SER A 58 0.13 -34.14 1.30
CA SER A 58 1.29 -33.25 1.34
C SER A 58 1.36 -32.35 0.11
N HIS A 59 2.03 -31.21 0.23
CA HIS A 59 2.17 -30.21 -0.85
C HIS A 59 0.81 -29.75 -1.37
N ILE A 60 -0.08 -29.31 -0.48
CA ILE A 60 -1.44 -28.89 -0.83
C ILE A 60 -1.43 -27.78 -1.88
N SER A 61 -2.28 -27.93 -2.89
CA SER A 61 -2.59 -26.91 -3.88
C SER A 61 -4.09 -26.62 -3.93
N PRO A 62 -4.50 -25.50 -4.55
CA PRO A 62 -5.91 -25.16 -4.77
C PRO A 62 -6.75 -26.26 -5.44
N ASN A 63 -6.13 -27.13 -6.25
CA ASN A 63 -6.81 -28.25 -6.88
C ASN A 63 -7.23 -29.34 -5.89
N ASP A 64 -6.60 -29.40 -4.71
CA ASP A 64 -6.99 -30.34 -3.65
C ASP A 64 -8.27 -29.88 -2.90
N ARG A 65 -8.85 -28.73 -3.25
CA ARG A 65 -10.14 -28.27 -2.69
C ARG A 65 -11.29 -29.13 -3.22
N LYS A 66 -11.45 -30.31 -2.64
CA LYS A 66 -12.42 -31.33 -3.05
C LYS A 66 -13.13 -31.95 -1.84
N VAL A 67 -14.19 -32.68 -2.13
CA VAL A 67 -14.81 -33.56 -1.15
C VAL A 67 -14.07 -34.89 -1.18
N TYR A 68 -13.52 -35.26 -0.02
CA TYR A 68 -12.86 -36.53 0.21
C TYR A 68 -13.82 -37.45 0.95
N GLU A 69 -13.96 -38.69 0.48
CA GLU A 69 -14.86 -39.69 1.00
C GLU A 69 -14.04 -40.86 1.53
N CYS A 70 -14.34 -41.32 2.74
CA CYS A 70 -13.74 -42.53 3.29
C CYS A 70 -14.73 -43.68 3.17
N TRP A 71 -14.33 -44.70 2.41
CA TRP A 71 -15.07 -45.93 2.21
C TRP A 71 -14.41 -47.02 3.05
N PHE A 72 -15.17 -47.75 3.86
CA PHE A 72 -14.65 -48.76 4.79
C PHE A 72 -15.45 -50.05 4.71
N PHE A 73 -14.77 -51.15 4.44
CA PHE A 73 -15.37 -52.46 4.18
C PHE A 73 -14.72 -53.50 5.09
N ILE A 74 -15.53 -54.48 5.51
CA ILE A 74 -15.04 -55.70 6.15
C ILE A 74 -15.21 -56.81 5.13
N ASP A 75 -14.16 -57.60 4.89
CA ASP A 75 -14.13 -58.63 3.85
C ASP A 75 -14.46 -58.07 2.45
N GLU A 76 -15.27 -58.79 1.66
CA GLU A 76 -15.68 -58.38 0.30
C GLU A 76 -17.01 -57.60 0.28
N ASP A 77 -17.60 -57.30 1.45
CA ASP A 77 -18.87 -56.58 1.52
C ASP A 77 -18.66 -55.09 1.23
N ARG A 78 -18.95 -54.69 -0.02
CA ARG A 78 -18.73 -53.32 -0.52
C ARG A 78 -19.80 -52.30 -0.08
N ASN A 79 -20.56 -52.56 0.99
CA ASN A 79 -21.56 -51.63 1.53
C ASN A 79 -21.00 -50.49 2.41
N GLY A 80 -19.71 -50.24 2.30
CA GLY A 80 -18.94 -49.44 3.25
C GLY A 80 -18.78 -47.97 2.88
N TYR A 81 -19.64 -47.09 3.38
CA TYR A 81 -19.43 -45.64 3.35
C TYR A 81 -19.40 -45.11 4.80
N LEU A 82 -18.31 -44.43 5.19
CA LEU A 82 -18.22 -43.84 6.51
C LEU A 82 -18.74 -42.41 6.51
N ASP A 83 -18.00 -41.51 5.87
CA ASP A 83 -18.30 -40.08 5.87
C ASP A 83 -17.53 -39.34 4.76
N LYS A 84 -17.82 -38.06 4.60
CA LYS A 84 -17.17 -37.16 3.65
C LYS A 84 -16.73 -35.85 4.28
N TRP A 85 -15.59 -35.35 3.84
CA TRP A 85 -15.00 -34.11 4.31
C TRP A 85 -14.68 -33.19 3.14
N LEU A 86 -15.16 -31.95 3.20
CA LEU A 86 -14.73 -30.92 2.26
C LEU A 86 -13.40 -30.34 2.72
N LEU A 87 -12.33 -30.61 1.97
CA LEU A 87 -11.05 -29.96 2.20
C LEU A 87 -11.13 -28.51 1.70
N LYS A 88 -10.96 -27.56 2.62
CA LYS A 88 -10.82 -26.14 2.29
C LYS A 88 -9.33 -25.81 2.21
N VAL A 89 -8.92 -25.21 1.11
CA VAL A 89 -7.54 -24.77 0.88
C VAL A 89 -7.47 -23.26 1.02
N ALA A 90 -6.44 -22.77 1.70
CA ALA A 90 -6.15 -21.36 1.81
C ALA A 90 -4.64 -21.11 1.82
N GLY A 91 -4.23 -19.99 1.25
CA GLY A 91 -2.84 -19.54 1.17
C GLY A 91 -2.74 -18.06 1.50
N HIS A 92 -1.67 -17.71 2.21
CA HIS A 92 -1.40 -16.35 2.65
C HIS A 92 -1.14 -15.42 1.45
N TYR A 93 -1.69 -14.20 1.53
CA TYR A 93 -1.30 -13.11 0.63
C TYR A 93 0.01 -12.48 1.09
N SER A 94 0.77 -11.89 0.15
CA SER A 94 1.86 -10.99 0.50
C SER A 94 1.37 -9.78 1.31
N GLU A 95 2.27 -9.12 2.04
CA GLU A 95 1.95 -7.82 2.63
C GLU A 95 1.52 -6.83 1.52
N PRO A 96 0.39 -6.11 1.67
CA PRO A 96 -0.13 -5.25 0.63
C PRO A 96 0.79 -4.04 0.40
N LEU A 97 1.19 -3.83 -0.84
CA LEU A 97 1.94 -2.66 -1.27
C LEU A 97 0.96 -1.55 -1.67
N ILE A 98 1.00 -0.44 -0.94
CA ILE A 98 0.24 0.76 -1.25
C ILE A 98 1.08 1.78 -2.01
N LYS A 99 0.48 2.43 -3.01
CA LYS A 99 1.08 3.52 -3.79
C LYS A 99 0.09 4.68 -3.88
N GLY A 100 0.57 5.88 -3.58
CA GLY A 100 -0.19 7.12 -3.78
C GLY A 100 -0.05 7.68 -5.21
N PRO A 101 -0.75 8.78 -5.51
CA PRO A 101 -0.66 9.43 -6.82
C PRO A 101 0.72 10.08 -7.03
N ALA A 102 1.23 10.04 -8.26
CA ALA A 102 2.56 10.59 -8.60
C ALA A 102 2.63 12.12 -8.60
N LYS A 103 1.49 12.80 -8.79
CA LYS A 103 1.41 14.27 -8.81
C LYS A 103 1.17 14.79 -7.40
N THR A 104 1.77 15.92 -7.05
CA THR A 104 1.61 16.58 -5.73
C THR A 104 0.63 17.76 -5.72
N ASP A 105 0.19 18.25 -6.88
CA ASP A 105 -0.80 19.34 -7.01
C ASP A 105 -2.16 18.76 -7.44
N LEU A 106 -2.84 18.13 -6.48
CA LEU A 106 -4.15 17.49 -6.69
C LEU A 106 -5.26 18.16 -5.86
N ARG A 107 -5.05 19.40 -5.37
CA ARG A 107 -6.07 20.08 -4.56
C ARG A 107 -7.39 20.22 -5.33
N ASN A 108 -8.48 19.78 -4.71
CA ASN A 108 -9.82 19.70 -5.29
C ASN A 108 -9.91 18.86 -6.57
N ARG A 109 -8.99 17.91 -6.75
CA ARG A 109 -8.98 16.95 -7.85
C ARG A 109 -8.98 15.54 -7.31
N ASP A 110 -9.40 14.63 -8.17
CA ASP A 110 -9.39 13.21 -7.86
C ASP A 110 -7.97 12.65 -7.91
N ALA A 111 -7.68 11.79 -6.94
CA ALA A 111 -6.41 11.11 -6.74
C ALA A 111 -6.64 9.62 -6.55
N ASP A 112 -5.87 8.82 -7.28
CA ASP A 112 -5.93 7.37 -7.20
C ASP A 112 -4.85 6.82 -6.28
N PHE A 113 -5.28 5.98 -5.35
CA PHE A 113 -4.44 5.17 -4.49
C PHE A 113 -4.53 3.72 -4.94
N ILE A 114 -3.41 3.03 -5.05
CA ILE A 114 -3.34 1.65 -5.53
C ILE A 114 -2.84 0.78 -4.39
N CYS A 115 -3.57 -0.30 -4.10
CA CYS A 115 -3.19 -1.34 -3.16
C CYS A 115 -3.04 -2.65 -3.93
N ALA A 116 -1.92 -3.35 -3.77
CA ALA A 116 -1.67 -4.62 -4.45
C ALA A 116 -1.07 -5.67 -3.51
N ALA A 117 -1.57 -6.90 -3.60
CA ALA A 117 -1.04 -8.07 -2.90
C ALA A 117 -1.10 -9.29 -3.82
N THR A 118 -0.20 -10.26 -3.61
CA THR A 118 -0.02 -11.37 -4.55
C THR A 118 0.03 -12.73 -3.86
N GLY A 119 -0.19 -13.80 -4.64
CA GLY A 119 0.11 -15.18 -4.29
C GLY A 119 -0.84 -15.86 -3.31
N GLY A 120 -1.98 -15.26 -2.98
CA GLY A 120 -2.92 -15.80 -2.00
C GLY A 120 -4.02 -16.68 -2.59
N TYR A 121 -4.73 -17.40 -1.73
CA TYR A 121 -5.90 -18.21 -2.10
C TYR A 121 -6.85 -18.36 -0.90
N PRO A 122 -8.18 -18.37 -1.06
CA PRO A 122 -8.94 -18.07 -2.28
C PRO A 122 -8.96 -16.56 -2.56
N GLU A 123 -9.87 -16.09 -3.41
CA GLU A 123 -10.10 -14.65 -3.69
C GLU A 123 -10.22 -13.84 -2.38
N PRO A 124 -9.54 -12.69 -2.25
CA PRO A 124 -9.51 -11.93 -1.00
C PRO A 124 -10.58 -10.85 -0.95
N LYS A 125 -10.82 -10.31 0.25
CA LYS A 125 -11.55 -9.04 0.43
C LYS A 125 -10.58 -7.91 0.70
N VAL A 126 -10.65 -6.85 -0.11
CA VAL A 126 -9.84 -5.64 0.12
C VAL A 126 -10.69 -4.59 0.82
N HIS A 127 -10.18 -4.08 1.94
CA HIS A 127 -10.81 -2.97 2.67
C HIS A 127 -9.92 -1.74 2.63
N TRP A 128 -10.53 -0.59 2.41
CA TRP A 128 -9.82 0.68 2.40
C TRP A 128 -10.16 1.51 3.64
N PHE A 129 -9.19 2.30 4.08
CA PHE A 129 -9.34 3.19 5.22
C PHE A 129 -8.79 4.57 4.87
N ILE A 130 -9.59 5.59 5.17
CA ILE A 130 -9.23 7.01 5.00
C ILE A 130 -9.28 7.63 6.40
N ASN A 131 -8.17 8.19 6.87
CA ASN A 131 -8.07 8.79 8.21
C ASN A 131 -8.63 7.84 9.30
N GLN A 132 -8.21 6.58 9.28
CA GLN A 132 -8.67 5.47 10.15
C GLN A 132 -10.16 5.07 10.01
N LYS A 133 -10.92 5.69 9.11
CA LYS A 133 -12.32 5.34 8.88
C LYS A 133 -12.44 4.38 7.70
N LYS A 134 -13.13 3.26 7.92
CA LYS A 134 -13.38 2.25 6.89
C LYS A 134 -14.25 2.83 5.77
N VAL A 135 -13.80 2.68 4.53
CA VAL A 135 -14.57 3.05 3.34
C VAL A 135 -15.59 1.92 3.07
N PRO A 136 -16.86 2.25 2.77
CA PRO A 136 -17.84 1.26 2.40
C PRO A 136 -17.39 0.44 1.17
N PRO A 137 -17.47 -0.91 1.20
CA PRO A 137 -16.93 -1.78 0.15
C PRO A 137 -17.66 -1.65 -1.19
N GLN A 138 -18.91 -1.17 -1.21
CA GLN A 138 -19.70 -0.93 -2.42
C GLN A 138 -19.64 0.53 -2.90
N SER A 139 -18.62 1.29 -2.48
CA SER A 139 -18.45 2.66 -2.97
C SER A 139 -18.03 2.65 -4.44
N ASN A 140 -18.64 3.53 -5.24
CA ASN A 140 -18.22 3.83 -6.62
C ASN A 140 -16.78 4.37 -6.74
N ARG A 141 -16.12 4.64 -5.61
CA ARG A 141 -14.75 5.10 -5.49
C ARG A 141 -13.73 3.97 -5.49
N ILE A 142 -14.17 2.72 -5.36
CA ILE A 142 -13.28 1.55 -5.27
C ILE A 142 -13.44 0.70 -6.53
N ASN A 143 -12.33 0.37 -7.15
CA ASN A 143 -12.27 -0.59 -8.25
C ASN A 143 -11.23 -1.67 -7.92
N THR A 144 -11.69 -2.92 -7.75
CA THR A 144 -10.83 -4.06 -7.43
C THR A 144 -10.77 -5.01 -8.60
N THR A 145 -9.55 -5.30 -9.05
CA THR A 145 -9.24 -6.28 -10.08
C THR A 145 -8.50 -7.44 -9.44
N ILE A 146 -8.98 -8.66 -9.70
CA ILE A 146 -8.33 -9.89 -9.28
C ILE A 146 -7.83 -10.61 -10.52
N THR A 147 -6.55 -10.97 -10.49
CA THR A 147 -5.87 -11.64 -11.60
C THR A 147 -5.35 -12.99 -11.13
N ASN A 148 -5.48 -14.00 -11.98
CA ASN A 148 -4.89 -15.31 -11.76
C ASN A 148 -3.66 -15.45 -12.67
N ILE A 149 -2.46 -15.32 -12.09
CA ILE A 149 -1.20 -15.33 -12.86
C ILE A 149 -0.72 -16.77 -13.14
N SER A 150 -1.09 -17.73 -12.29
CA SER A 150 -0.69 -19.13 -12.42
C SER A 150 -1.80 -20.04 -11.90
N SER A 151 -2.78 -20.36 -12.74
CA SER A 151 -3.93 -21.30 -12.65
C SER A 151 -4.53 -21.74 -11.30
N GLU A 152 -4.09 -21.16 -10.18
CA GLU A 152 -4.18 -21.72 -8.84
C GLU A 152 -4.16 -20.59 -7.79
N LYS A 153 -3.34 -19.55 -7.94
CA LYS A 153 -3.24 -18.44 -6.97
C LYS A 153 -3.78 -17.12 -7.50
N TYR A 154 -4.24 -16.27 -6.58
CA TYR A 154 -4.80 -14.96 -6.88
C TYR A 154 -3.85 -13.82 -6.50
N ASP A 155 -3.79 -12.85 -7.40
CA ASP A 155 -3.23 -11.54 -7.16
C ASP A 155 -4.37 -10.53 -7.18
N VAL A 156 -4.29 -9.55 -6.29
CA VAL A 156 -5.31 -8.51 -6.17
C VAL A 156 -4.69 -7.14 -6.33
N LYS A 157 -5.38 -6.31 -7.12
CA LYS A 157 -5.09 -4.88 -7.27
C LYS A 157 -6.38 -4.11 -7.04
N SER A 158 -6.42 -3.30 -5.99
CA SER A 158 -7.53 -2.40 -5.73
C SER A 158 -7.09 -0.95 -5.94
N VAL A 159 -7.99 -0.13 -6.46
CA VAL A 159 -7.80 1.30 -6.69
C VAL A 159 -8.87 2.06 -5.94
N LEU A 160 -8.48 3.03 -5.13
CA LEU A 160 -9.35 3.95 -4.42
C LEU A 160 -9.18 5.36 -4.97
N THR A 161 -10.28 5.96 -5.43
CA THR A 161 -10.31 7.34 -5.92
C THR A 161 -10.88 8.28 -4.84
N ILE A 162 -10.12 9.33 -4.51
CA ILE A 162 -10.46 10.32 -3.48
C ILE A 162 -10.31 11.72 -4.06
N ASN A 163 -11.27 12.61 -3.82
CA ASN A 163 -11.09 14.04 -4.07
C ASN A 163 -10.25 14.66 -2.94
N MET A 164 -9.09 15.23 -3.28
CA MET A 164 -8.12 15.70 -2.28
C MET A 164 -8.43 17.12 -1.84
N THR A 165 -9.08 17.27 -0.67
CA THR A 165 -9.34 18.59 -0.05
C THR A 165 -8.27 18.97 0.96
N ASP A 166 -7.86 18.00 1.78
CA ASP A 166 -6.99 18.16 2.94
C ASP A 166 -5.97 17.03 3.03
N ASP A 167 -4.99 17.19 3.93
CA ASP A 167 -4.02 16.15 4.26
C ASP A 167 -4.75 14.88 4.71
N THR A 168 -4.38 13.76 4.11
CA THR A 168 -5.15 12.51 4.23
C THR A 168 -4.21 11.32 4.43
N SER A 169 -4.52 10.49 5.43
CA SER A 169 -3.88 9.19 5.66
C SER A 169 -4.70 8.09 4.99
N VAL A 170 -4.02 7.18 4.29
CA VAL A 170 -4.67 6.09 3.54
C VAL A 170 -3.89 4.80 3.78
N TYR A 171 -4.63 3.73 4.08
CA TYR A 171 -4.12 2.37 4.06
C TYR A 171 -5.20 1.41 3.57
N CYS A 172 -4.76 0.22 3.16
CA CYS A 172 -5.64 -0.88 2.79
C CYS A 172 -5.34 -2.12 3.63
N THR A 173 -6.30 -3.02 3.68
CA THR A 173 -6.11 -4.36 4.22
C THR A 173 -6.63 -5.41 3.26
N VAL A 174 -5.99 -6.57 3.26
CA VAL A 174 -6.32 -7.73 2.43
C VAL A 174 -6.69 -8.87 3.38
N GLU A 175 -7.97 -9.25 3.35
CA GLU A 175 -8.56 -10.26 4.22
C GLU A 175 -8.65 -11.61 3.50
N ASN A 176 -8.16 -12.65 4.18
CA ASN A 176 -8.41 -14.04 3.84
C ASN A 176 -9.43 -14.64 4.83
N GLU A 177 -10.67 -14.84 4.35
CA GLU A 177 -11.77 -15.28 5.20
C GLU A 177 -11.62 -16.70 5.75
N LEU A 178 -10.91 -17.58 5.03
CA LEU A 178 -10.70 -18.96 5.45
C LEU A 178 -9.62 -19.05 6.53
N LEU A 179 -8.55 -18.26 6.41
CA LEU A 179 -7.49 -18.18 7.41
C LEU A 179 -7.84 -17.29 8.59
N LYS A 180 -8.91 -16.50 8.51
CA LYS A 180 -9.25 -15.45 9.51
C LYS A 180 -8.09 -14.49 9.72
N GLU A 181 -7.48 -14.09 8.60
CA GLU A 181 -6.26 -13.30 8.57
C GLU A 181 -6.48 -12.02 7.78
N GLU A 182 -5.91 -10.92 8.28
CA GLU A 182 -5.96 -9.62 7.63
C GLU A 182 -4.53 -9.04 7.55
N ARG A 183 -4.04 -8.83 6.33
CA ARG A 183 -2.73 -8.21 6.07
C ARG A 183 -2.92 -6.73 5.83
N LYS A 184 -2.13 -5.89 6.49
CA LYS A 184 -2.29 -4.43 6.49
C LYS A 184 -1.13 -3.77 5.75
N SER A 185 -1.44 -2.86 4.82
CA SER A 185 -0.40 -2.05 4.17
C SER A 185 0.23 -1.07 5.15
N THR A 186 1.34 -0.46 4.74
CA THR A 186 1.79 0.78 5.39
C THR A 186 0.71 1.86 5.33
N ASP A 187 0.68 2.74 6.32
CA ASP A 187 -0.15 3.95 6.33
C ASP A 187 0.62 5.07 5.64
N ILE A 188 0.11 5.53 4.50
CA ILE A 188 0.73 6.62 3.75
C ILE A 188 -0.02 7.91 4.01
N GLN A 189 0.74 8.96 4.31
CA GLN A 189 0.22 10.31 4.45
C GLN A 189 0.45 11.06 3.15
N TYR A 190 -0.63 11.61 2.59
CA TYR A 190 -0.56 12.47 1.43
C TYR A 190 -0.87 13.91 1.84
N LEU A 191 0.08 14.80 1.58
CA LEU A 191 0.00 16.23 1.93
C LEU A 191 -0.44 17.04 0.71
N VAL A 192 -1.50 17.84 0.87
CA VAL A 192 -2.01 18.70 -0.20
C VAL A 192 -1.19 19.99 -0.20
N LYS A 193 -0.37 20.20 -1.24
CA LYS A 193 0.39 21.45 -1.37
C LYS A 193 -0.56 22.63 -1.51
N THR A 194 -0.58 23.53 -0.53
CA THR A 194 -1.25 24.82 -0.67
C THR A 194 -0.45 25.70 -1.61
N LYS A 195 -1.10 26.32 -2.61
CA LYS A 195 -0.50 27.30 -3.53
C LYS A 195 0.15 28.51 -2.83
N ASN A 196 0.01 28.64 -1.51
CA ASN A 196 0.51 29.75 -0.70
C ASN A 196 2.02 29.70 -0.43
N GLU A 197 2.73 28.67 -0.88
CA GLU A 197 4.21 28.62 -0.80
C GLU A 197 4.90 29.19 -2.05
N LEU A 198 4.16 29.69 -3.06
CA LEU A 198 4.73 30.35 -4.24
C LEU A 198 4.45 31.86 -4.25
N HIS A 199 4.70 32.53 -3.13
CA HIS A 199 4.83 34.00 -3.07
C HIS A 199 5.66 34.48 -1.88
N SER A 200 6.87 33.95 -1.71
CA SER A 200 7.91 34.63 -0.92
C SER A 200 9.23 34.82 -1.69
N GLY A 201 9.15 34.80 -3.02
CA GLY A 201 10.20 35.34 -3.89
C GLY A 201 10.23 36.87 -3.79
N ASP A 202 10.97 37.35 -2.80
CA ASP A 202 11.67 38.64 -2.75
C ASP A 202 10.90 39.90 -3.19
N ARG A 203 9.86 40.28 -2.42
CA ARG A 203 9.38 41.68 -2.37
C ARG A 203 9.94 42.44 -1.16
N ARG A 204 11.06 41.98 -0.59
CA ARG A 204 11.61 42.59 0.62
C ARG A 204 12.67 43.64 0.36
N HIS A 205 13.08 43.87 -0.89
CA HIS A 205 14.14 44.82 -1.22
C HIS A 205 13.80 45.83 -2.32
N TRP A 206 12.55 45.93 -2.79
CA TRP A 206 12.16 46.92 -3.81
C TRP A 206 12.44 48.36 -3.38
N TRP A 207 12.37 48.63 -2.08
CA TRP A 207 12.74 49.92 -1.47
C TRP A 207 14.24 50.24 -1.61
N ILE A 208 15.13 49.25 -1.74
CA ILE A 208 16.56 49.48 -2.03
C ILE A 208 16.72 50.07 -3.43
N ALA A 209 15.99 49.54 -4.43
CA ALA A 209 16.01 50.10 -5.78
C ALA A 209 15.50 51.55 -5.81
N VAL A 210 14.49 51.87 -5.00
CA VAL A 210 13.98 53.25 -4.83
C VAL A 210 15.03 54.16 -4.19
N ILE A 211 15.68 53.73 -3.10
CA ILE A 211 16.74 54.50 -2.43
C ILE A 211 17.91 54.77 -3.39
N VAL A 212 18.35 53.76 -4.15
CA VAL A 212 19.43 53.91 -5.12
C VAL A 212 19.05 54.90 -6.22
N ALA A 213 17.82 54.83 -6.74
CA ALA A 213 17.33 55.77 -7.74
C ALA A 213 17.29 57.21 -7.22
N VAL A 214 16.80 57.42 -6.00
CA VAL A 214 16.77 58.75 -5.35
C VAL A 214 18.18 59.28 -5.12
N ALA A 215 19.10 58.44 -4.64
CA ALA A 215 20.50 58.84 -4.43
C ALA A 215 21.17 59.26 -5.75
N LEU A 216 20.95 58.51 -6.83
CA LEU A 216 21.47 58.85 -8.16
C LEU A 216 20.91 60.19 -8.67
N LEU A 217 19.62 60.46 -8.48
CA LEU A 217 19.02 61.75 -8.85
C LEU A 217 19.63 62.92 -8.07
N VAL A 218 19.86 62.75 -6.77
CA VAL A 218 20.51 63.79 -5.95
C VAL A 218 21.93 64.06 -6.43
N ILE A 219 22.70 63.01 -6.75
CA ILE A 219 24.07 63.16 -7.29
C ILE A 219 24.04 63.91 -8.63
N ILE A 220 23.11 63.59 -9.52
CA ILE A 220 22.96 64.28 -10.82
C ILE A 220 22.66 65.77 -10.60
N VAL A 221 21.77 66.11 -9.66
CA VAL A 221 21.45 67.51 -9.32
C VAL A 221 22.67 68.24 -8.78
N ILE A 222 23.45 67.60 -7.89
CA ILE A 222 24.68 68.18 -7.34
C ILE A 222 25.71 68.41 -8.45
N VAL A 223 25.93 67.43 -9.32
CA VAL A 223 26.86 67.56 -10.45
C VAL A 223 26.42 68.68 -11.39
N ALA A 224 25.13 68.77 -11.72
CA ALA A 224 24.59 69.84 -12.55
C ALA A 224 24.75 71.23 -11.89
N ALA A 225 24.57 71.33 -10.57
CA ALA A 225 24.78 72.56 -9.82
C ALA A 225 26.26 72.98 -9.80
N VAL A 226 27.19 72.04 -9.63
CA VAL A 226 28.64 72.29 -9.69
C VAL A 226 29.08 72.65 -11.11
N PHE A 227 28.49 72.03 -12.13
CA PHE A 227 28.78 72.37 -13.52
C PHE A 227 28.25 73.77 -13.87
N ARG A 228 27.06 74.13 -13.39
CA ARG A 228 26.52 75.49 -13.49
C ARG A 228 27.36 76.50 -12.71
N SER A 229 27.82 76.17 -11.50
CA SER A 229 28.66 77.09 -10.72
C SER A 229 30.05 77.27 -11.33
N ARG A 230 30.66 76.21 -11.89
CA ARG A 230 31.91 76.31 -12.67
C ARG A 230 31.74 77.07 -13.97
N ASN A 231 30.63 76.87 -14.68
CA ASN A 231 30.33 77.63 -15.90
C ASN A 231 30.10 79.11 -15.59
N ASN A 232 29.43 79.41 -14.47
CA ASN A 232 29.23 80.79 -14.01
C ASN A 232 30.51 81.41 -13.44
N SER A 233 31.45 80.60 -12.92
CA SER A 233 32.74 81.09 -12.41
C SER A 233 33.80 81.29 -13.50
N ALA A 234 33.50 80.97 -14.76
CA ALA A 234 34.34 81.33 -15.92
C ALA A 234 34.06 82.76 -16.43
N SER A 235 33.09 83.48 -15.84
CA SER A 235 32.87 84.90 -16.10
C SER A 235 32.73 85.65 -14.77
N SER A 236 33.65 86.58 -14.57
CA SER A 236 33.62 87.66 -13.55
C SER A 236 34.22 87.32 -12.20
N GLY A 237 35.40 87.92 -11.98
CA GLY A 237 36.11 87.95 -10.71
C GLY A 237 35.52 88.92 -9.68
N MET A 238 35.82 88.57 -8.42
CA MET A 238 36.03 89.38 -7.22
C MET A 238 35.12 90.58 -6.93
N LEU A 239 34.40 90.51 -5.80
CA LEU A 239 34.48 91.51 -4.74
C LEU A 239 34.04 90.90 -3.38
N ASN A 240 34.54 91.51 -2.32
CA ASN A 240 34.77 90.96 -0.98
C ASN A 240 33.79 91.55 0.06
N LEU A 241 33.64 90.82 1.20
CA LEU A 241 33.11 91.23 2.52
C LEU A 241 31.58 91.45 2.61
N ASN A 242 30.85 91.12 3.68
CA ASN A 242 31.19 91.08 5.10
C ASN A 242 30.21 90.19 5.92
N VAL A 243 30.66 89.89 7.14
CA VAL A 243 30.16 89.05 8.24
C VAL A 243 28.71 89.30 8.70
N SER A 244 28.01 88.21 9.09
CA SER A 244 27.17 88.19 10.30
C SER A 244 26.96 86.77 10.83
N SER A 245 27.32 86.62 12.10
CA SER A 245 27.16 85.45 12.98
C SER A 245 25.73 84.93 13.10
N GLN A 246 25.57 83.63 13.38
CA GLN A 246 24.95 83.14 14.60
C GLN A 246 25.28 81.65 14.76
N VAL A 247 25.83 81.31 15.93
CA VAL A 247 26.20 79.98 16.37
C VAL A 247 24.99 79.38 17.08
N SER A 248 24.53 78.21 16.65
CA SER A 248 23.68 77.33 17.46
C SER A 248 24.19 75.91 17.39
N THR A 249 25.09 75.60 18.31
CA THR A 249 25.33 74.26 18.84
C THR A 249 24.03 73.65 19.38
N PHE A 250 23.75 72.36 19.12
CA PHE A 250 23.82 71.29 20.15
C PHE A 250 23.36 69.91 19.61
N LYS A 251 24.26 68.94 19.83
CA LYS A 251 24.11 67.50 20.15
C LYS A 251 23.47 66.50 19.18
N LEU A 252 24.35 65.63 18.67
CA LEU A 252 24.08 64.21 18.43
C LEU A 252 23.72 63.49 19.75
N PHE A 253 22.77 62.56 19.67
CA PHE A 253 22.75 61.36 20.51
C PHE A 253 22.64 60.12 19.61
N THR A 254 23.44 59.12 19.95
CA THR A 254 23.52 57.77 19.40
C THR A 254 22.55 56.82 20.10
N ASN A 255 22.04 55.87 19.30
CA ASN A 255 21.58 54.49 19.59
C ASN A 255 20.76 54.17 20.85
N ILE A 256 19.62 53.51 20.60
CA ILE A 256 19.42 52.07 20.89
C ILE A 256 18.97 51.39 19.61
#